data_AF-A0A233HID6-F1
#
_entry.id   AF-A0A233HID6-F1
#
_cell.length_a   1.000
_cell.length_b   1.000
_cell.length_c   1.000
_cell.angle_alpha   90.00
_cell.angle_beta   90.00
_cell.angle_gamma   90.00
#
_symmetry.space_group_name_H-M   'P 1'
#
loop_
_entity.id
_entity.type
_entity.pdbx_description
1 polymer ?
#
loop_
_entity_poly.entity_id
_entity_poly.type
_entity_poly.pdbx_seq_one_letter_code
_entity_poly.pdbx_strand_id
1 'polypeptide(L)'
;MSKKRLSEKELVKGMTPYTAHADELAAAKLDELSLEPSESDYKTALKRIESLFDVAEPGTPEGDELERLAALVEEYEEKHFPI
;
A
#
# COMPACT_ATOMS: atom_id res chain seq x y z
N MET A 1 -37.20 41.41 0.32
CA MET A 1 -36.92 40.25 -0.55
C MET A 1 -35.64 40.50 -1.32
N SER A 2 -34.92 39.43 -1.65
CA SER A 2 -33.75 39.38 -2.56
C SER A 2 -32.37 39.58 -1.93
N LYS A 3 -31.89 38.48 -1.33
CA LYS A 3 -30.48 38.16 -1.17
C LYS A 3 -29.90 37.84 -2.55
N LYS A 4 -28.80 38.47 -2.95
CA LYS A 4 -27.91 37.91 -3.99
C LYS A 4 -26.47 38.20 -3.61
N ARG A 5 -25.90 37.26 -2.86
CA ARG A 5 -24.47 37.20 -2.54
C ARG A 5 -23.72 36.98 -3.86
N LEU A 6 -22.76 37.85 -4.14
CA LEU A 6 -21.88 37.73 -5.30
C LEU A 6 -21.09 36.42 -5.24
N SER A 7 -20.94 35.85 -6.44
CA SER A 7 -20.17 34.66 -6.78
C SER A 7 -18.67 34.90 -6.51
N GLU A 8 -18.10 34.16 -5.58
CA GLU A 8 -16.65 34.00 -5.45
C GLU A 8 -16.24 32.82 -6.32
N LYS A 9 -16.21 33.08 -7.62
CA LYS A 9 -15.37 32.31 -8.54
C LYS A 9 -14.09 33.11 -8.71
N GLU A 10 -12.97 32.42 -8.77
CA GLU A 10 -11.63 32.93 -9.09
C GLU A 10 -10.81 33.54 -7.92
N LEU A 11 -10.33 32.69 -7.00
CA LEU A 11 -8.91 32.78 -6.64
C LEU A 11 -8.31 31.39 -6.41
N VAL A 12 -8.11 30.69 -7.52
CA VAL A 12 -7.19 29.57 -7.67
C VAL A 12 -5.83 29.91 -7.04
N LYS A 13 -5.29 29.03 -6.19
CA LYS A 13 -3.91 28.47 -6.28
C LYS A 13 -3.63 27.55 -5.09
N GLY A 14 -3.67 26.24 -5.31
CA GLY A 14 -3.29 25.26 -4.31
C GLY A 14 -3.67 23.86 -4.74
N MET A 15 -2.80 23.26 -5.54
CA MET A 15 -2.92 21.90 -6.04
C MET A 15 -2.81 20.89 -4.88
N THR A 16 -3.92 20.39 -4.35
CA THR A 16 -4.01 19.05 -3.74
C THR A 16 -5.45 18.51 -3.85
N PRO A 17 -5.87 17.90 -4.97
CA PRO A 17 -6.90 16.89 -4.90
C PRO A 17 -6.24 15.60 -4.41
N TYR A 18 -6.95 14.78 -3.61
CA TYR A 18 -6.46 13.58 -2.91
C TYR A 18 -5.54 13.92 -1.73
N THR A 19 -5.87 13.67 -0.46
CA THR A 19 -6.57 12.53 0.12
C THR A 19 -7.17 12.97 1.46
N ALA A 20 -8.50 13.09 1.52
CA ALA A 20 -9.21 13.01 2.79
C ALA A 20 -9.34 11.52 3.15
N HIS A 21 -8.27 10.94 3.67
CA HIS A 21 -8.37 9.76 4.53
C HIS A 21 -7.57 10.07 5.78
N ALA A 22 -8.33 10.43 6.81
CA ALA A 22 -7.90 10.35 8.18
C ALA A 22 -7.37 8.94 8.43
N ASP A 23 -6.12 8.84 8.86
CA ASP A 23 -5.74 7.91 9.92
C ASP A 23 -4.44 8.41 10.55
N GLU A 24 -4.58 9.16 11.63
CA GLU A 24 -3.52 9.26 12.62
C GLU A 24 -3.47 7.92 13.36
N LEU A 25 -2.51 7.05 13.04
CA LEU A 25 -2.08 6.02 13.98
C LEU A 25 -0.56 5.95 14.04
N ALA A 26 -0.05 6.62 15.06
CA ALA A 26 1.19 6.29 15.72
C ALA A 26 1.09 4.91 16.42
N ALA A 27 2.28 4.32 16.65
CA ALA A 27 2.55 3.06 17.36
C ALA A 27 2.35 1.79 16.50
N ALA A 28 3.25 0.81 16.46
CA ALA A 28 4.29 0.42 17.40
C ALA A 28 5.41 -0.31 16.65
N LYS A 29 6.61 -0.33 17.24
CA LYS A 29 7.63 -1.35 16.97
C LYS A 29 6.98 -2.73 17.09
N LEU A 30 7.12 -3.56 16.05
CA LEU A 30 6.90 -5.01 16.12
C LEU A 30 8.20 -5.71 15.73
N ASP A 31 9.26 -5.36 16.45
CA ASP A 31 10.49 -6.16 16.48
C ASP A 31 10.36 -7.06 17.72
N GLU A 32 9.65 -8.19 17.55
CA GLU A 32 9.86 -9.48 18.22
C GLU A 32 8.60 -10.36 18.15
N LEU A 33 8.78 -11.50 17.49
CA LEU A 33 7.99 -12.73 17.62
C LEU A 33 6.52 -12.71 17.15
N SER A 34 6.36 -12.79 15.84
CA SER A 34 5.81 -14.03 15.27
C SER A 34 6.40 -14.24 13.88
N LEU A 35 7.09 -15.37 13.71
CA LEU A 35 7.79 -15.79 12.50
C LEU A 35 6.81 -16.29 11.42
N GLU A 36 5.58 -15.80 11.44
CA GLU A 36 4.50 -16.25 10.60
C GLU A 36 4.05 -15.03 9.77
N PRO A 37 3.98 -15.16 8.43
CA PRO A 37 3.48 -14.07 7.61
C PRO A 37 2.08 -13.69 8.08
N SER A 38 1.89 -12.43 8.44
CA SER A 38 0.57 -11.92 8.84
C SER A 38 -0.21 -11.46 7.61
N GLU A 39 -1.53 -11.29 7.73
CA GLU A 39 -2.36 -10.73 6.64
C GLU A 39 -1.82 -9.36 6.16
N SER A 40 -1.23 -8.59 7.08
CA SER A 40 -0.57 -7.32 6.77
C SER A 40 0.67 -7.50 5.89
N ASP A 41 1.51 -8.50 6.19
CA ASP A 41 2.70 -8.82 5.40
C ASP A 41 2.32 -9.34 4.02
N TYR A 42 1.30 -10.21 3.95
CA TYR A 42 0.72 -10.69 2.70
C TYR A 42 0.24 -9.53 1.81
N LYS A 43 -0.59 -8.63 2.35
CA LYS A 43 -1.09 -7.46 1.60
C LYS A 43 0.04 -6.52 1.17
N THR A 44 1.05 -6.33 2.02
CA THR A 44 2.21 -5.49 1.71
C THR A 44 3.06 -6.12 0.61
N ALA A 45 3.29 -7.42 0.69
CA ALA A 45 4.01 -8.19 -0.31
C ALA A 45 3.30 -8.14 -1.65
N LEU A 46 1.98 -8.37 -1.69
CA LEU A 46 1.19 -8.25 -2.93
C LEU A 46 1.33 -6.87 -3.58
N LYS A 47 1.16 -5.78 -2.80
CA LYS A 47 1.30 -4.43 -3.33
C LYS A 47 2.70 -4.14 -3.87
N ARG A 48 3.72 -4.71 -3.21
CA ARG A 48 5.11 -4.56 -3.62
C ARG A 48 5.40 -5.38 -4.88
N ILE A 49 4.90 -6.60 -4.96
CA ILE A 49 4.94 -7.45 -6.16
C ILE A 49 4.28 -6.72 -7.33
N GLU A 50 3.06 -6.17 -7.18
CA GLU A 50 2.40 -5.41 -8.25
C GLU A 50 3.25 -4.24 -8.76
N SER A 51 3.97 -3.57 -7.86
CA SER A 51 4.86 -2.45 -8.23
C SER A 51 6.14 -2.90 -8.92
N LEU A 52 6.61 -4.11 -8.61
CA LEU A 52 7.82 -4.70 -9.19
C LEU A 52 7.52 -5.51 -10.45
N PHE A 53 6.29 -6.00 -10.64
CA PHE A 53 5.93 -6.94 -11.70
C PHE A 53 6.19 -6.41 -13.12
N ASP A 54 6.11 -5.09 -13.31
CA ASP A 54 6.35 -4.43 -14.61
C ASP A 54 7.84 -4.13 -14.88
N VAL A 55 8.65 -4.05 -13.82
CA VAL A 55 10.06 -3.60 -13.90
C VAL A 55 11.08 -4.67 -13.48
N ALA A 56 10.65 -5.73 -12.81
CA ALA A 56 11.50 -6.78 -12.30
C ALA A 56 11.98 -7.66 -13.45
N GLU A 57 13.30 -7.76 -13.59
CA GLU A 57 13.94 -8.59 -14.59
C GLU A 57 14.76 -9.70 -13.90
N PRO A 58 14.89 -10.88 -14.53
CA PRO A 58 15.69 -11.96 -13.97
C PRO A 58 17.16 -11.55 -13.87
N GLY A 59 17.73 -11.70 -12.66
CA GLY A 59 19.11 -11.31 -12.36
C GLY A 59 19.29 -9.83 -11.97
N THR A 60 18.21 -9.08 -11.76
CA THR A 60 18.25 -7.74 -11.16
C THR A 60 17.83 -7.81 -9.69
N PRO A 61 18.24 -6.83 -8.84
CA PRO A 61 17.82 -6.81 -7.44
C PRO A 61 16.29 -6.77 -7.25
N GLU A 62 15.56 -6.16 -8.19
CA GLU A 62 14.10 -6.14 -8.21
C GLU A 62 13.50 -7.53 -8.48
N GLY A 63 14.11 -8.31 -9.39
CA GLY A 63 13.73 -9.71 -9.63
C GLY A 63 13.97 -10.59 -8.41
N ASP A 64 15.14 -10.47 -7.78
CA ASP A 64 15.46 -11.13 -6.51
C ASP A 64 14.50 -10.75 -5.38
N GLU A 65 14.08 -9.48 -5.32
CA GLU A 65 13.07 -9.01 -4.35
C GLU A 65 11.70 -9.62 -4.65
N LEU A 66 11.27 -9.62 -5.91
CA LEU A 66 9.99 -10.18 -6.33
C LEU A 66 9.89 -11.68 -6.03
N GLU A 67 10.96 -12.45 -6.28
CA GLU A 67 11.00 -13.88 -6.00
C GLU A 67 10.87 -14.18 -4.49
N ARG A 68 11.55 -13.39 -3.64
CA ARG A 68 11.39 -13.50 -2.18
C ARG A 68 9.99 -13.14 -1.70
N LEU A 69 9.40 -12.09 -2.24
CA LEU A 69 8.04 -11.65 -1.89
C LEU A 69 7.00 -12.69 -2.31
N ALA A 70 7.16 -13.28 -3.50
CA ALA A 70 6.30 -14.35 -3.99
C ALA A 70 6.33 -15.58 -3.07
N ALA A 71 7.52 -15.99 -2.61
CA ALA A 71 7.66 -17.09 -1.66
C ALA A 71 6.96 -16.83 -0.31
N LEU A 72 7.00 -15.58 0.19
CA LEU A 72 6.26 -15.20 1.40
C LEU A 72 4.75 -15.31 1.22
N VAL A 73 4.25 -14.86 0.06
CA VAL A 73 2.82 -14.94 -0.30
C VAL A 73 2.38 -16.40 -0.39
N GLU A 74 3.16 -17.25 -1.04
CA GLU A 74 2.89 -18.69 -1.16
C GLU A 74 2.81 -19.37 0.21
N GLU A 75 3.79 -19.14 1.09
CA GLU A 75 3.79 -19.70 2.45
C GLU A 75 2.55 -19.27 3.25
N TYR A 76 2.15 -18.00 3.11
CA TYR A 76 0.92 -17.50 3.73
C TYR A 76 -0.32 -18.23 3.19
N GLU A 77 -0.42 -18.40 1.87
CA GLU A 77 -1.56 -19.05 1.23
C GLU A 77 -1.65 -20.54 1.60
N GLU A 78 -0.53 -21.26 1.64
CA GLU A 78 -0.51 -22.66 2.08
C GLU A 78 -1.00 -22.82 3.52
N LYS A 79 -0.63 -21.90 4.42
CA LYS A 79 -1.05 -21.94 5.84
C LYS A 79 -2.50 -21.51 6.02
N HIS A 80 -2.95 -20.48 5.30
CA HIS A 80 -4.26 -19.84 5.52
C HIS A 80 -5.39 -20.38 4.63
N PHE A 81 -5.06 -20.91 3.46
CA PHE A 81 -6.02 -21.43 2.48
C PHE A 81 -5.69 -22.88 2.08
N PRO A 82 -5.72 -23.85 3.02
CA PRO A 82 -5.52 -25.25 2.68
C PRO A 82 -6.68 -25.76 1.81
N ILE A 83 -6.33 -26.27 0.63
CA ILE A 83 -7.23 -26.88 -0.37
C ILE A 83 -7.63 -28.31 -0.03
#